data_AF-X0TM66-F1
#
_entry.id   AF-X0TM66-F1
#
_cell.length_a   1.000
_cell.length_b   1.000
_cell.length_c   1.000
_cell.angle_alpha   90.00
_cell.angle_beta   90.00
_cell.angle_gamma   90.00
#
_symmetry.space_group_name_H-M   'P 1'
#
loop_
_entity.id
_entity.type
_entity.pdbx_description
1 polymer ?
#
loop_
_entity_poly.entity_id
_entity_poly.type
_entity_poly.pdbx_seq_one_letter_code
_entity_poly.pdbx_strand_id
1 'polypeptide(L)'
;GRSSGHPLRDDDLEAFVAQWVASPFLDEATLDFATALVREERLGRGSSPDLLAISLSAMDYVGHLYGPYSHEARDTLRRIDLALGRFLDFLELELGPNAALVVLTSDHGVLPLPEWLERTGGNQCPVKGGRSGLKLLGFRLLAKLHWKFSPLFSIPRPWVLFAGSQLGVDRSLARRHGVPVAEVVAATRQILEAEPAIAKVWTPEEIESGADEIARLYRNSFDRERSGDLVVQLAPTCLISPYDEGTTHGTPYLYDRAVSLIFWGEGIEGGRVPGPART
;
A
#
# COMPACT_ATOMS: atom_id res chain seq x y z
N GLY A 1 -9.33 -5.07 -25.30
CA GLY A 1 -8.80 -3.68 -25.24
C GLY A 1 -9.46 -3.00 -24.07
N ARG A 2 -8.72 -2.24 -23.26
CA ARG A 2 -9.30 -1.50 -22.14
C ARG A 2 -9.91 -0.21 -22.68
N SER A 3 -11.21 0.00 -22.49
CA SER A 3 -11.90 1.25 -22.85
C SER A 3 -11.87 2.21 -21.67
N SER A 4 -11.64 3.49 -21.94
CA SER A 4 -11.75 4.57 -20.95
C SER A 4 -13.19 5.05 -20.84
N GLY A 5 -13.63 5.35 -19.62
CA GLY A 5 -15.03 5.64 -19.29
C GLY A 5 -15.76 4.38 -18.84
N HIS A 6 -15.70 4.11 -17.53
CA HIS A 6 -16.42 3.00 -16.90
C HIS A 6 -17.74 3.56 -16.34
N PRO A 7 -18.90 3.07 -16.80
CA PRO A 7 -20.18 3.57 -16.31
C PRO A 7 -20.32 3.25 -14.82
N LEU A 8 -20.64 4.27 -14.02
CA LEU A 8 -21.05 4.12 -12.61
C LEU A 8 -22.56 3.84 -12.52
N ARG A 9 -23.10 3.12 -13.47
CA ARG A 9 -24.55 2.87 -13.56
C ARG A 9 -24.73 1.37 -13.56
N ASP A 10 -24.93 0.86 -12.36
CA ASP A 10 -25.44 -0.47 -12.12
C ASP A 10 -26.75 -0.32 -11.34
N ASP A 11 -27.77 -1.09 -11.73
CA ASP A 11 -29.05 -1.12 -11.02
C ASP A 11 -28.90 -1.88 -9.68
N ASP A 12 -27.84 -2.67 -9.54
CA ASP A 12 -27.45 -3.29 -8.28
C ASP A 12 -26.63 -2.33 -7.41
N LEU A 13 -27.09 -2.14 -6.17
CA LEU A 13 -26.48 -1.19 -5.24
C LEU A 13 -25.06 -1.60 -4.82
N GLU A 14 -24.80 -2.89 -4.63
CA GLU A 14 -23.49 -3.37 -4.19
C GLU A 14 -22.46 -3.16 -5.31
N ALA A 15 -22.81 -3.51 -6.54
CA ALA A 15 -22.00 -3.26 -7.72
C ALA A 15 -21.77 -1.75 -7.96
N PHE A 16 -22.82 -0.93 -7.83
CA PHE A 16 -22.70 0.52 -7.93
C PHE A 16 -21.72 1.09 -6.88
N VAL A 17 -21.86 0.69 -5.61
CA VAL A 17 -20.98 1.16 -4.53
C VAL A 17 -19.54 0.75 -4.79
N ALA A 18 -19.29 -0.50 -5.22
CA ALA A 18 -17.94 -0.97 -5.56
C ALA A 18 -17.31 -0.15 -6.69
N GLN A 19 -18.09 0.17 -7.73
CA GLN A 19 -17.63 1.01 -8.84
C GLN A 19 -17.38 2.46 -8.39
N TRP A 20 -18.25 3.01 -7.55
CA TRP A 20 -18.13 4.38 -7.04
C TRP A 20 -16.93 4.55 -6.12
N VAL A 21 -16.67 3.61 -5.21
CA VAL A 21 -15.48 3.60 -4.34
C VAL A 21 -14.19 3.60 -5.17
N ALA A 22 -14.16 2.82 -6.26
CA ALA A 22 -13.03 2.76 -7.17
C ALA A 22 -13.04 3.87 -8.25
N SER A 23 -13.55 5.05 -7.91
CA SER A 23 -13.68 6.17 -8.83
C SER A 23 -13.36 7.52 -8.17
N PRO A 24 -13.07 8.56 -8.98
CA PRO A 24 -12.77 9.90 -8.47
C PRO A 24 -13.88 10.53 -7.61
N PHE A 25 -15.12 10.06 -7.74
CA PHE A 25 -16.26 10.63 -7.02
C PHE A 25 -16.22 10.34 -5.51
N LEU A 26 -15.46 9.34 -5.06
CA LEU A 26 -15.20 9.11 -3.65
C LEU A 26 -14.47 10.30 -3.00
N ASP A 27 -13.44 10.82 -3.67
CA ASP A 27 -12.65 11.96 -3.16
C ASP A 27 -13.44 13.27 -3.25
N GLU A 28 -14.23 13.45 -4.32
CA GLU A 28 -15.15 14.58 -4.44
C GLU A 28 -16.15 14.62 -3.26
N ALA A 29 -16.79 13.48 -2.95
CA ALA A 29 -17.71 13.38 -1.81
C ALA A 29 -17.01 13.54 -0.45
N THR A 30 -15.78 13.07 -0.34
CA THR A 30 -14.97 13.23 0.90
C THR A 30 -14.66 14.71 1.16
N LEU A 31 -14.33 15.47 0.11
CA LEU A 31 -14.10 16.92 0.23
C LEU A 31 -15.39 17.70 0.49
N ASP A 32 -16.51 17.31 -0.13
CA ASP A 32 -17.82 17.90 0.18
C ASP A 32 -18.19 17.69 1.65
N PHE A 33 -17.92 16.50 2.20
CA PHE A 33 -18.11 16.21 3.62
C PHE A 33 -17.17 17.04 4.50
N ALA A 34 -15.90 17.20 4.12
CA ALA A 34 -14.96 18.06 4.83
C ALA A 34 -15.42 19.53 4.84
N THR A 35 -15.97 20.05 3.73
CA THR A 35 -16.58 21.39 3.66
C THR A 35 -17.74 21.53 4.63
N ALA A 36 -18.64 20.53 4.71
CA ALA A 36 -19.74 20.53 5.67
C ALA A 36 -19.20 20.54 7.12
N LEU A 37 -18.19 19.72 7.41
CA LEU A 37 -17.58 19.63 8.73
C LEU A 37 -16.98 20.97 9.18
N VAL A 38 -16.25 21.67 8.31
CA VAL A 38 -15.69 23.00 8.60
C VAL A 38 -16.78 23.99 9.02
N ARG A 39 -17.94 23.97 8.34
CA ARG A 39 -19.06 24.88 8.65
C ARG A 39 -19.76 24.52 9.95
N GLU A 40 -20.20 23.27 10.08
CA GLU A 40 -21.08 22.84 11.17
C GLU A 40 -20.32 22.78 12.49
N GLU A 41 -19.07 22.32 12.48
CA GLU A 41 -18.19 22.29 13.66
C GLU A 41 -17.45 23.62 13.89
N ARG A 42 -17.61 24.59 12.98
CA ARG A 42 -17.01 25.94 13.06
C ARG A 42 -15.48 25.89 13.20
N LEU A 43 -14.84 24.97 12.50
CA LEU A 43 -13.39 24.79 12.55
C LEU A 43 -12.67 26.07 12.10
N GLY A 44 -11.61 26.45 12.80
CA GLY A 44 -10.82 27.64 12.52
C GLY A 44 -11.45 28.95 12.99
N ARG A 45 -12.59 28.92 13.69
CA ARG A 45 -13.26 30.13 14.23
C ARG A 45 -13.05 30.35 15.73
N GLY A 46 -12.40 29.41 16.40
CA GLY A 46 -12.08 29.50 17.82
C GLY A 46 -10.85 30.37 18.11
N SER A 47 -10.53 30.51 19.40
CA SER A 47 -9.29 31.17 19.86
C SER A 47 -8.04 30.27 19.76
N SER A 48 -8.22 29.02 19.35
CA SER A 48 -7.17 28.01 19.26
C SER A 48 -7.19 27.36 17.87
N PRO A 49 -6.03 26.91 17.35
CA PRO A 49 -5.99 26.20 16.08
C PRO A 49 -6.72 24.87 16.15
N ASP A 50 -7.52 24.57 15.12
CA ASP A 50 -8.11 23.26 14.90
C ASP A 50 -7.27 22.46 13.89
N LEU A 51 -7.35 21.12 13.95
CA LEU A 51 -6.71 20.23 12.99
C LEU A 51 -7.76 19.41 12.25
N LEU A 52 -7.77 19.54 10.93
CA LEU A 52 -8.59 18.73 10.03
C LEU A 52 -7.67 17.81 9.20
N ALA A 53 -7.81 16.50 9.40
CA ALA A 53 -7.10 15.49 8.61
C ALA A 53 -8.06 14.83 7.62
N ILE A 54 -7.71 14.86 6.34
CA ILE A 54 -8.52 14.33 5.24
C ILE A 54 -7.69 13.28 4.51
N SER A 55 -8.25 12.09 4.29
CA SER A 55 -7.66 11.04 3.46
C SER A 55 -8.48 10.92 2.18
N LEU A 56 -7.80 11.04 1.03
CA LEU A 56 -8.39 10.94 -0.30
C LEU A 56 -7.93 9.62 -0.91
N SER A 57 -8.84 8.64 -0.99
CA SER A 57 -8.51 7.23 -1.24
C SER A 57 -8.74 6.79 -2.69
N ALA A 58 -9.43 7.59 -3.52
CA ALA A 58 -9.77 7.16 -4.88
C ALA A 58 -8.53 6.85 -5.73
N MET A 59 -7.45 7.63 -5.54
CA MET A 59 -6.21 7.44 -6.27
C MET A 59 -5.55 6.07 -5.99
N ASP A 60 -5.68 5.55 -4.76
CA ASP A 60 -5.17 4.22 -4.40
C ASP A 60 -5.98 3.12 -5.11
N TYR A 61 -7.32 3.16 -5.03
CA TYR A 61 -8.17 2.18 -5.72
C TYR A 61 -7.97 2.18 -7.24
N VAL A 62 -7.96 3.37 -7.85
CA VAL A 62 -7.71 3.52 -9.30
C VAL A 62 -6.30 3.06 -9.65
N GLY A 63 -5.31 3.41 -8.83
CA GLY A 63 -3.92 2.98 -8.98
C GLY A 63 -3.79 1.46 -8.94
N HIS A 64 -4.42 0.80 -7.97
CA HIS A 64 -4.46 -0.66 -7.86
C HIS A 64 -5.06 -1.33 -9.10
N LEU A 65 -6.17 -0.82 -9.63
CA LEU A 65 -6.85 -1.43 -10.77
C LEU A 65 -6.13 -1.20 -12.11
N TYR A 66 -5.68 0.03 -12.35
CA TYR A 66 -5.26 0.47 -13.69
C TYR A 66 -3.77 0.82 -13.79
N GLY A 67 -3.09 1.02 -12.66
CA GLY A 67 -1.70 1.46 -12.59
C GLY A 67 -1.52 2.97 -12.77
N PRO A 68 -0.36 3.51 -12.34
CA PRO A 68 -0.12 4.95 -12.26
C PRO A 68 -0.03 5.67 -13.62
N TYR A 69 0.22 4.93 -14.71
CA TYR A 69 0.36 5.50 -16.06
C TYR A 69 -0.88 5.30 -16.94
N SER A 70 -2.02 4.97 -16.33
CA SER A 70 -3.29 4.77 -17.01
C SER A 70 -4.02 6.09 -17.32
N HIS A 71 -5.01 6.03 -18.21
CA HIS A 71 -5.88 7.18 -18.45
C HIS A 71 -6.80 7.46 -17.25
N GLU A 72 -7.17 6.40 -16.53
CA GLU A 72 -7.97 6.43 -15.31
C GLU A 72 -7.23 7.16 -14.17
N ALA A 73 -5.96 6.82 -13.94
CA ALA A 73 -5.12 7.53 -12.97
C ALA A 73 -4.96 9.02 -13.34
N ARG A 74 -4.78 9.32 -14.63
CA ARG A 74 -4.68 10.71 -15.10
C ARG A 74 -5.98 11.50 -14.90
N ASP A 75 -7.14 10.90 -15.17
CA ASP A 75 -8.44 11.57 -14.94
C ASP A 75 -8.68 11.79 -13.44
N THR A 76 -8.34 10.80 -12.62
CA THR A 76 -8.43 10.89 -11.15
C THR A 76 -7.58 12.04 -10.61
N LEU A 77 -6.32 12.14 -11.04
CA LEU A 77 -5.43 13.25 -10.69
C LEU A 77 -5.95 14.62 -11.14
N ARG A 78 -6.59 14.69 -12.31
CA ARG A 78 -7.20 15.95 -12.77
C ARG A 78 -8.41 16.35 -11.91
N ARG A 79 -9.22 15.39 -11.48
CA ARG A 79 -10.41 15.66 -10.68
C ARG A 79 -10.08 16.05 -9.25
N ILE A 80 -9.14 15.36 -8.62
CA ILE A 80 -8.67 15.71 -7.28
C ILE A 80 -8.01 17.09 -7.26
N ASP A 81 -7.26 17.48 -8.30
CA ASP A 81 -6.71 18.84 -8.46
C ASP A 81 -7.83 19.90 -8.46
N LEU A 82 -8.86 19.72 -9.28
CA LEU A 82 -10.01 20.62 -9.34
C LEU A 82 -10.81 20.64 -8.03
N ALA A 83 -10.96 19.49 -7.36
CA ALA A 83 -11.70 19.38 -6.12
C ALA A 83 -10.95 20.03 -4.95
N LEU A 84 -9.64 19.83 -4.86
CA LEU A 84 -8.77 20.51 -3.90
C LEU A 84 -8.81 22.03 -4.11
N GLY A 85 -8.73 22.50 -5.36
CA GLY A 85 -8.88 23.93 -5.66
C GLY A 85 -10.18 24.51 -5.10
N ARG A 86 -11.32 23.86 -5.37
CA ARG A 86 -12.62 24.28 -4.81
C ARG A 86 -12.65 24.25 -3.28
N PHE A 87 -12.04 23.25 -2.65
CA PHE A 87 -11.97 23.15 -1.20
C PHE A 87 -11.13 24.27 -0.59
N LEU A 88 -9.98 24.59 -1.19
CA LEU A 88 -9.12 25.69 -0.74
C LEU A 88 -9.79 27.06 -0.92
N ASP A 89 -10.43 27.29 -2.08
CA ASP A 89 -11.22 28.50 -2.33
C ASP A 89 -12.34 28.66 -1.29
N PHE A 90 -13.00 27.55 -0.93
CA PHE A 90 -14.00 27.52 0.13
C PHE A 90 -13.41 27.90 1.49
N LEU A 91 -12.25 27.38 1.87
CA LEU A 91 -11.59 27.72 3.13
C LEU A 91 -11.26 29.22 3.20
N GLU A 92 -10.72 29.79 2.12
CA GLU A 92 -10.42 31.23 2.06
C GLU A 92 -11.68 32.08 2.15
N LEU A 93 -12.78 31.66 1.52
CA LEU A 93 -14.06 32.36 1.59
C LEU A 93 -14.69 32.29 2.99
N GLU A 94 -14.61 31.14 3.64
CA GLU A 94 -15.32 30.86 4.90
C GLU A 94 -14.55 31.36 6.14
N LEU A 95 -13.21 31.40 6.08
CA LEU A 95 -12.33 31.75 7.19
C LEU A 95 -11.51 33.03 6.95
N GLY A 96 -11.42 33.49 5.70
CA GLY A 96 -10.58 34.61 5.29
C GLY A 96 -9.25 34.15 4.66
N PRO A 97 -8.56 35.05 3.95
CA PRO A 97 -7.28 34.73 3.34
C PRO A 97 -6.26 34.35 4.41
N ASN A 98 -5.37 33.41 4.09
CA ASN A 98 -4.28 32.95 4.97
C ASN A 98 -4.72 32.24 6.26
N ALA A 99 -6.01 31.92 6.44
CA ALA A 99 -6.52 31.33 7.66
C ALA A 99 -6.14 29.84 7.87
N ALA A 100 -5.62 29.16 6.84
CA ALA A 100 -5.27 27.74 6.89
C ALA A 100 -3.82 27.50 6.48
N LEU A 101 -3.14 26.64 7.25
CA LEU A 101 -1.91 25.96 6.85
C LEU A 101 -2.27 24.57 6.33
N VAL A 102 -1.95 24.29 5.08
CA VAL A 102 -2.23 23.02 4.41
C VAL A 102 -0.94 22.24 4.26
N VAL A 103 -0.99 20.97 4.66
CA VAL A 103 0.06 19.98 4.39
C VAL A 103 -0.56 18.87 3.57
N LEU A 104 -0.06 18.67 2.34
CA LEU A 104 -0.49 17.60 1.46
C LEU A 104 0.65 16.61 1.26
N THR A 105 0.36 15.33 1.47
CA THR A 105 1.30 14.23 1.23
C THR A 105 0.55 12.96 0.81
N SER A 106 1.29 11.89 0.60
CA SER A 106 0.76 10.54 0.34
C SER A 106 1.28 9.60 1.43
N ASP A 107 0.50 8.58 1.75
CA ASP A 107 0.91 7.50 2.64
C ASP A 107 1.95 6.59 1.97
N HIS A 108 1.87 6.41 0.65
CA HIS A 108 2.85 5.69 -0.16
C HIS A 108 2.84 6.11 -1.63
N GLY A 109 3.79 5.57 -2.39
CA GLY A 109 3.81 5.55 -3.85
C GLY A 109 3.14 4.29 -4.41
N VAL A 110 3.49 3.89 -5.63
CA VAL A 110 2.97 2.66 -6.24
C VAL A 110 3.89 2.11 -7.32
N LEU A 111 4.01 0.79 -7.40
CA LEU A 111 4.71 0.10 -8.47
C LEU A 111 3.99 0.32 -9.82
N PRO A 112 4.67 0.74 -10.90
CA PRO A 112 4.08 0.68 -12.24
C PRO A 112 3.73 -0.75 -12.65
N LEU A 113 2.69 -0.93 -13.47
CA LEU A 113 2.28 -2.26 -13.93
C LEU A 113 3.48 -3.06 -14.49
N PRO A 114 3.65 -4.33 -14.08
CA PRO A 114 4.68 -5.21 -14.66
C PRO A 114 4.66 -5.25 -16.19
N GLU A 115 3.47 -5.25 -16.81
CA GLU A 115 3.31 -5.22 -18.28
C GLU A 115 3.81 -3.91 -18.90
N TRP A 116 3.63 -2.79 -18.20
CA TRP A 116 4.16 -1.50 -18.62
C TRP A 116 5.68 -1.49 -18.52
N LEU A 117 6.23 -1.98 -17.42
CA LEU A 117 7.68 -2.08 -17.20
C LEU A 117 8.35 -3.02 -18.20
N GLU A 118 7.72 -4.15 -18.55
CA GLU A 118 8.23 -5.06 -19.57
C GLU A 118 8.27 -4.40 -20.96
N ARG A 119 7.20 -3.69 -21.34
CA ARG A 119 7.13 -2.98 -22.62
C ARG A 119 8.09 -1.79 -22.73
N THR A 120 8.36 -1.12 -21.62
CA THR A 120 9.20 0.09 -21.57
C THR A 120 10.65 -0.19 -21.18
N GLY A 121 11.01 -1.46 -20.94
CA GLY A 121 12.37 -1.86 -20.56
C GLY A 121 12.76 -1.53 -19.11
N GLY A 122 11.78 -1.20 -18.25
CA GLY A 122 11.99 -0.90 -16.82
C GLY A 122 11.87 -2.12 -15.89
N ASN A 123 11.53 -3.30 -16.40
CA ASN A 123 11.37 -4.50 -15.59
C ASN A 123 12.73 -5.06 -15.13
N GLN A 124 12.93 -5.10 -13.82
CA GLN A 124 14.10 -5.66 -13.14
C GLN A 124 13.79 -7.00 -12.44
N CYS A 125 12.53 -7.45 -12.50
CA CYS A 125 12.12 -8.69 -11.87
C CYS A 125 12.70 -9.90 -12.64
N PRO A 126 13.32 -10.88 -11.95
CA PRO A 126 13.84 -12.09 -12.59
C PRO A 126 12.73 -13.05 -13.06
N VAL A 127 11.48 -12.83 -12.66
CA VAL A 127 10.32 -13.58 -13.15
C VAL A 127 9.83 -12.95 -14.45
N LYS A 128 9.69 -13.78 -15.50
CA LYS A 128 9.13 -13.35 -16.78
C LYS A 128 7.75 -12.71 -16.58
N GLY A 129 7.52 -11.55 -17.17
CA GLY A 129 6.29 -10.76 -16.98
C GLY A 129 6.18 -10.03 -15.64
N GLY A 130 7.17 -10.15 -14.75
CA GLY A 130 7.26 -9.40 -13.49
C GLY A 130 6.19 -9.74 -12.43
N ARG A 131 5.37 -10.76 -12.66
CA ARG A 131 4.32 -11.21 -11.75
C ARG A 131 4.56 -12.62 -11.24
N SER A 132 4.25 -12.85 -9.96
CA SER A 132 4.11 -14.19 -9.38
C SER A 132 2.79 -14.29 -8.61
N GLY A 133 2.12 -15.44 -8.69
CA GLY A 133 0.80 -15.62 -8.10
C GLY A 133 0.86 -15.96 -6.61
N LEU A 134 0.20 -15.15 -5.77
CA LEU A 134 0.14 -15.38 -4.32
C LEU A 134 -0.51 -16.74 -3.98
N LYS A 135 -1.52 -17.17 -4.75
CA LYS A 135 -2.20 -18.46 -4.56
C LYS A 135 -1.25 -19.65 -4.73
N LEU A 136 -0.38 -19.59 -5.75
CA LEU A 136 0.60 -20.63 -6.01
C LEU A 136 1.66 -20.69 -4.90
N LEU A 137 2.15 -19.54 -4.45
CA LEU A 137 3.07 -19.45 -3.33
C LEU A 137 2.45 -20.00 -2.03
N GLY A 138 1.21 -19.59 -1.72
CA GLY A 138 0.45 -20.08 -0.57
C GLY A 138 0.23 -21.58 -0.61
N PHE A 139 -0.10 -22.15 -1.78
CA PHE A 139 -0.23 -23.60 -1.95
C PHE A 139 1.09 -24.33 -1.73
N ARG A 140 2.21 -23.81 -2.24
CA ARG A 140 3.54 -24.39 -2.02
C ARG A 140 3.92 -24.40 -0.54
N LEU A 141 3.66 -23.29 0.17
CA LEU A 141 3.87 -23.20 1.61
C LEU A 141 3.01 -24.21 2.37
N LEU A 142 1.70 -24.25 2.08
CA LEU A 142 0.77 -25.20 2.68
C LEU A 142 1.24 -26.63 2.47
N ALA A 143 1.53 -27.04 1.23
CA ALA A 143 1.92 -28.40 0.90
C ALA A 143 3.24 -28.80 1.56
N LYS A 144 4.29 -27.97 1.44
CA LYS A 144 5.63 -28.29 1.96
C LYS A 144 5.68 -28.29 3.49
N LEU A 145 5.05 -27.31 4.14
CA LEU A 145 5.03 -27.24 5.61
C LEU A 145 4.15 -28.34 6.21
N HIS A 146 2.99 -28.62 5.59
CA HIS A 146 2.14 -29.72 6.02
C HIS A 146 2.85 -31.07 5.90
N TRP A 147 3.47 -31.36 4.76
CA TRP A 147 4.25 -32.59 4.57
C TRP A 147 5.38 -32.75 5.58
N LYS A 148 6.04 -31.63 5.94
CA LYS A 148 7.19 -31.66 6.85
C LYS A 148 6.79 -31.84 8.32
N PHE A 149 5.72 -31.20 8.75
CA PHE A 149 5.41 -31.04 10.18
C PHE A 149 4.10 -31.68 10.64
N SER A 150 3.28 -32.17 9.72
CA SER A 150 1.99 -32.80 10.04
C SER A 150 2.04 -34.31 9.81
N PRO A 151 1.27 -35.11 10.57
CA PRO A 151 1.15 -36.54 10.33
C PRO A 151 0.69 -36.85 8.91
N LEU A 152 1.21 -37.95 8.35
CA LEU A 152 0.77 -38.49 7.07
C LEU A 152 -0.76 -38.75 7.15
N PHE A 153 -1.51 -38.28 6.16
CA PHE A 153 -2.99 -38.33 6.07
C PHE A 153 -3.80 -37.39 6.97
N SER A 154 -3.16 -36.43 7.65
CA SER A 154 -3.91 -35.36 8.35
C SER A 154 -4.48 -34.33 7.37
N ILE A 155 -5.52 -33.60 7.78
CA ILE A 155 -6.11 -32.53 6.96
C ILE A 155 -5.09 -31.38 6.86
N PRO A 156 -4.76 -30.87 5.65
CA PRO A 156 -3.87 -29.74 5.48
C PRO A 156 -4.33 -28.51 6.26
N ARG A 157 -3.41 -27.91 7.01
CA ARG A 157 -3.62 -26.65 7.74
C ARG A 157 -2.49 -25.67 7.43
N PRO A 158 -2.79 -24.36 7.29
CA PRO A 158 -1.77 -23.35 7.08
C PRO A 158 -0.92 -23.23 8.35
N TRP A 159 0.38 -23.50 8.23
CA TRP A 159 1.35 -23.32 9.31
C TRP A 159 1.79 -21.87 9.46
N VAL A 160 1.55 -21.06 8.43
CA VAL A 160 1.87 -19.63 8.38
C VAL A 160 0.72 -18.86 7.76
N LEU A 161 0.58 -17.60 8.17
CA LEU A 161 -0.37 -16.64 7.61
C LEU A 161 0.37 -15.40 7.14
N PHE A 162 -0.06 -14.85 6.00
CA PHE A 162 0.43 -13.58 5.47
C PHE A 162 -0.33 -12.41 6.09
N ALA A 163 0.39 -11.34 6.40
CA ALA A 163 -0.15 -10.03 6.72
C ALA A 163 0.72 -8.97 6.03
N GLY A 164 0.25 -8.44 4.90
CA GLY A 164 1.07 -7.63 4.01
C GLY A 164 2.31 -8.40 3.53
N SER A 165 3.49 -7.81 3.70
CA SER A 165 4.79 -8.44 3.39
C SER A 165 5.32 -9.37 4.49
N GLN A 166 4.58 -9.54 5.59
CA GLN A 166 5.04 -10.30 6.75
C GLN A 166 4.36 -11.68 6.83
N LEU A 167 5.02 -12.65 7.45
CA LEU A 167 4.45 -13.96 7.77
C LEU A 167 4.59 -14.26 9.25
N GLY A 168 3.49 -14.72 9.87
CA GLY A 168 3.48 -15.27 11.23
C GLY A 168 3.18 -16.77 11.22
N VAL A 169 3.88 -17.54 12.04
CA VAL A 169 3.63 -18.97 12.27
C VAL A 169 2.48 -19.16 13.25
N ASP A 170 1.57 -20.08 12.95
CA ASP A 170 0.52 -20.51 13.87
C ASP A 170 1.14 -21.22 15.10
N ARG A 171 1.28 -20.46 16.18
CA ARG A 171 1.82 -20.93 17.47
C ARG A 171 1.01 -22.07 18.08
N SER A 172 -0.31 -22.07 17.86
CA SER A 172 -1.21 -23.10 18.39
C SER A 172 -1.04 -24.40 17.62
N LEU A 173 -0.90 -24.34 16.30
CA LEU A 173 -0.61 -25.50 15.47
C LEU A 173 0.77 -26.09 15.79
N ALA A 174 1.80 -25.24 15.87
CA ALA A 174 3.15 -25.65 16.25
C ALA A 174 3.15 -26.39 17.61
N ARG A 175 2.46 -25.84 18.62
CA ARG A 175 2.32 -26.47 19.93
C ARG A 175 1.58 -27.81 19.88
N ARG A 176 0.47 -27.90 19.13
CA ARG A 176 -0.32 -29.15 19.00
C ARG A 176 0.50 -30.30 18.42
N HIS A 177 1.43 -30.00 17.51
CA HIS A 177 2.28 -31.00 16.88
C HIS A 177 3.65 -31.16 17.56
N GLY A 178 3.91 -30.44 18.64
CA GLY A 178 5.20 -30.49 19.35
C GLY A 178 6.39 -29.97 18.53
N VAL A 179 6.13 -29.11 17.53
CA VAL A 179 7.15 -28.56 16.64
C VAL A 179 7.60 -27.20 17.16
N PRO A 180 8.91 -26.97 17.39
CA PRO A 180 9.42 -25.65 17.74
C PRO A 180 9.11 -24.62 16.66
N VAL A 181 8.65 -23.44 17.08
CA VAL A 181 8.37 -22.31 16.18
C VAL A 181 9.55 -22.01 15.25
N ALA A 182 10.77 -22.00 15.81
CA ALA A 182 11.99 -21.72 15.07
C ALA A 182 12.21 -22.68 13.88
N GLU A 183 11.77 -23.94 13.99
CA GLU A 183 11.86 -24.89 12.88
C GLU A 183 10.88 -24.56 11.75
N VAL A 184 9.66 -24.13 12.11
CA VAL A 184 8.65 -23.69 11.13
C VAL A 184 9.12 -22.42 10.42
N VAL A 185 9.68 -21.47 11.16
CA VAL A 185 10.28 -20.23 10.62
C VAL A 185 11.41 -20.57 9.65
N ALA A 186 12.36 -21.42 10.04
CA ALA A 186 13.47 -21.81 9.19
C ALA A 186 13.01 -22.52 7.90
N ALA A 187 12.03 -23.44 8.00
CA ALA A 187 11.46 -24.11 6.84
C ALA A 187 10.71 -23.15 5.93
N THR A 188 9.94 -22.22 6.50
CA THR A 188 9.20 -21.20 5.75
C THR A 188 10.15 -20.30 4.99
N ARG A 189 11.20 -19.80 5.66
CA ARG A 189 12.25 -18.99 5.04
C ARG A 189 12.89 -19.71 3.85
N GLN A 190 13.28 -20.98 4.01
CA GLN A 190 13.86 -21.77 2.93
C GLN A 190 12.93 -21.91 1.72
N ILE A 191 11.62 -22.08 1.94
CA ILE A 191 10.64 -22.20 0.86
C ILE A 191 10.50 -20.87 0.11
N LEU A 192 10.43 -19.76 0.84
CA LEU A 192 10.29 -18.42 0.30
C LEU A 192 11.55 -17.98 -0.47
N GLU A 193 12.75 -18.20 0.07
CA GLU A 193 14.02 -17.83 -0.58
C GLU A 193 14.29 -18.62 -1.88
N ALA A 194 13.58 -19.72 -2.11
CA ALA A 194 13.64 -20.45 -3.38
C ALA A 194 12.79 -19.83 -4.49
N GLU A 195 11.94 -18.85 -4.19
CA GLU A 195 11.10 -18.16 -5.17
C GLU A 195 11.89 -17.03 -5.84
N PRO A 196 12.05 -17.02 -7.18
CA PRO A 196 12.84 -15.99 -7.85
C PRO A 196 12.35 -14.54 -7.62
N ALA A 197 11.05 -14.37 -7.33
CA ALA A 197 10.47 -13.05 -7.05
C ALA A 197 10.85 -12.49 -5.67
N ILE A 198 11.47 -13.29 -4.79
CA ILE A 198 11.86 -12.89 -3.43
C ILE A 198 13.36 -12.62 -3.41
N ALA A 199 13.73 -11.38 -3.09
CA ALA A 199 15.14 -10.99 -2.96
C ALA A 199 15.74 -11.42 -1.62
N LYS A 200 14.96 -11.32 -0.53
CA LYS A 200 15.40 -11.72 0.80
C LYS A 200 14.21 -11.97 1.71
N VAL A 201 14.37 -12.88 2.65
CA VAL A 201 13.44 -13.08 3.76
C VAL A 201 14.16 -12.71 5.05
N TRP A 202 13.66 -11.70 5.73
CA TRP A 202 14.28 -11.12 6.90
C TRP A 202 13.72 -11.72 8.18
N THR A 203 14.61 -12.06 9.11
CA THR A 203 14.27 -12.36 10.50
C THR A 203 14.28 -11.10 11.37
N PRO A 204 13.60 -11.09 12.53
CA PRO A 204 13.66 -9.99 13.50
C PRO A 204 15.09 -9.61 13.85
N GLU A 205 15.95 -10.60 14.10
CA GLU A 205 17.35 -10.38 14.46
C GLU A 205 18.12 -9.67 13.34
N GLU A 206 17.93 -10.07 12.07
CA GLU A 206 18.57 -9.42 10.93
C GLU A 206 18.07 -7.99 10.70
N ILE A 207 16.79 -7.72 10.97
CA ILE A 207 16.21 -6.37 10.88
C ILE A 207 16.85 -5.45 11.95
N GLU A 208 16.99 -5.96 13.16
CA GLU A 208 17.50 -5.19 14.30
C GLU A 208 19.01 -4.99 14.27
N SER A 209 19.77 -5.99 13.81
CA SER A 209 21.24 -5.91 13.77
C SER A 209 21.78 -5.37 12.44
N GLY A 210 20.99 -5.38 11.36
CA GLY A 210 21.45 -5.00 10.02
C GLY A 210 21.87 -3.53 9.91
N ALA A 211 22.94 -3.23 9.19
CA ALA A 211 23.42 -1.85 9.03
C ALA A 211 23.02 -1.22 7.69
N ASP A 212 22.51 -2.02 6.74
CA ASP A 212 22.11 -1.53 5.43
C ASP A 212 20.80 -0.75 5.46
N GLU A 213 20.57 0.02 4.40
CA GLU A 213 19.38 0.89 4.29
C GLU A 213 18.08 0.09 4.33
N ILE A 214 18.02 -1.12 3.76
CA ILE A 214 16.79 -1.92 3.76
C ILE A 214 16.48 -2.43 5.18
N ALA A 215 17.49 -2.89 5.92
CA ALA A 215 17.35 -3.27 7.32
C ALA A 215 16.84 -2.08 8.16
N ARG A 216 17.37 -0.88 7.93
CA ARG A 216 16.91 0.34 8.61
C ARG A 216 15.43 0.63 8.34
N LEU A 217 14.96 0.46 7.10
CA LEU A 217 13.55 0.70 6.74
C LEU A 217 12.61 -0.29 7.40
N TYR A 218 12.97 -1.58 7.38
CA TYR A 218 12.17 -2.57 8.09
C TYR A 218 12.20 -2.33 9.59
N ARG A 219 13.33 -1.93 10.17
CA ARG A 219 13.40 -1.62 11.61
C ARG A 219 12.47 -0.48 12.00
N ASN A 220 12.33 0.54 11.16
CA ASN A 220 11.41 1.66 11.40
C ASN A 220 9.93 1.26 11.34
N SER A 221 9.60 0.07 10.84
CA SER A 221 8.24 -0.45 10.71
C SER A 221 8.05 -1.82 11.39
N PHE A 222 9.01 -2.22 12.22
CA PHE A 222 9.01 -3.51 12.90
C PHE A 222 8.71 -3.32 14.39
N ASP A 223 7.77 -4.12 14.86
CA ASP A 223 7.33 -4.19 16.26
C ASP A 223 7.40 -5.66 16.68
N ARG A 224 8.24 -5.99 17.67
CA ARG A 224 8.46 -7.39 18.10
C ARG A 224 7.19 -8.11 18.56
N GLU A 225 6.19 -7.38 19.05
CA GLU A 225 4.95 -7.96 19.58
C GLU A 225 3.88 -8.10 18.50
N ARG A 226 3.95 -7.28 17.44
CA ARG A 226 2.89 -7.19 16.41
C ARG A 226 3.32 -7.68 15.03
N SER A 227 4.62 -7.63 14.74
CA SER A 227 5.17 -8.03 13.45
C SER A 227 5.30 -9.56 13.36
N GLY A 228 5.24 -10.06 12.13
CA GLY A 228 5.43 -11.48 11.83
C GLY A 228 6.83 -11.98 12.16
N ASP A 229 6.97 -13.31 12.12
CA ASP A 229 8.23 -14.01 12.28
C ASP A 229 9.22 -13.76 11.16
N LEU A 230 8.71 -13.40 9.98
CA LEU A 230 9.49 -13.16 8.77
C LEU A 230 8.93 -11.94 8.03
N VAL A 231 9.81 -11.14 7.44
CA VAL A 231 9.44 -10.07 6.49
C VAL A 231 9.99 -10.42 5.12
N VAL A 232 9.12 -10.46 4.12
CA VAL A 232 9.47 -10.81 2.73
C VAL A 232 9.80 -9.54 1.96
N GLN A 233 11.04 -9.46 1.49
CA GLN A 233 11.46 -8.48 0.51
C GLN A 233 11.35 -9.08 -0.89
N LEU A 234 10.44 -8.54 -1.69
CA LEU A 234 10.38 -8.85 -3.12
C LEU A 234 11.61 -8.32 -3.86
N ALA A 235 12.00 -8.95 -4.95
CA ALA A 235 12.97 -8.38 -5.89
C ALA A 235 12.41 -7.11 -6.55
N PRO A 236 13.27 -6.17 -6.98
CA PRO A 236 12.82 -4.91 -7.56
C PRO A 236 11.85 -5.15 -8.71
N THR A 237 10.75 -4.41 -8.74
CA THR A 237 9.69 -4.48 -9.77
C THR A 237 8.94 -5.80 -9.88
N CYS A 238 9.19 -6.77 -8.99
CA CYS A 238 8.35 -7.95 -8.89
C CYS A 238 7.05 -7.64 -8.15
N LEU A 239 5.95 -8.21 -8.64
CA LEU A 239 4.65 -8.14 -8.02
C LEU A 239 4.18 -9.54 -7.61
N ILE A 240 3.92 -9.75 -6.32
CA ILE A 240 3.19 -10.92 -5.83
C ILE A 240 1.78 -10.48 -5.47
N SER A 241 0.78 -10.97 -6.19
CA SER A 241 -0.62 -10.54 -6.04
C SER A 241 -1.59 -11.73 -6.11
N PRO A 242 -2.75 -11.66 -5.44
CA PRO A 242 -3.85 -12.60 -5.67
C PRO A 242 -4.60 -12.33 -6.98
N TYR A 243 -4.34 -11.19 -7.63
CA TYR A 243 -4.98 -10.73 -8.86
C TYR A 243 -4.03 -10.83 -10.06
N ASP A 244 -4.60 -11.15 -11.22
CA ASP A 244 -3.85 -11.28 -12.48
C ASP A 244 -3.56 -9.92 -13.15
N GLU A 245 -4.33 -8.89 -12.79
CA GLU A 245 -4.21 -7.53 -13.30
C GLU A 245 -3.90 -6.54 -12.17
N GLY A 246 -3.73 -5.27 -12.53
CA GLY A 246 -3.50 -4.20 -11.56
C GLY A 246 -2.09 -4.21 -10.96
N THR A 247 -1.87 -3.36 -9.96
CA THR A 247 -0.59 -3.24 -9.25
C THR A 247 -0.80 -3.07 -7.75
N THR A 248 0.28 -2.94 -6.99
CA THR A 248 0.23 -2.68 -5.55
C THR A 248 1.48 -1.91 -5.11
N HIS A 249 1.61 -1.73 -3.80
CA HIS A 249 2.70 -1.05 -3.12
C HIS A 249 3.15 -1.87 -1.90
N GLY A 250 3.97 -1.29 -1.02
CA GLY A 250 4.42 -1.92 0.22
C GLY A 250 5.81 -2.55 0.16
N THR A 251 6.61 -2.23 -0.87
CA THR A 251 8.01 -2.63 -0.96
C THR A 251 8.95 -1.54 -0.38
N PRO A 252 10.20 -1.88 -0.01
CA PRO A 252 11.14 -0.87 0.50
C PRO A 252 11.75 0.02 -0.59
N TYR A 253 11.31 -0.14 -1.84
CA TYR A 253 11.85 0.56 -3.00
C TYR A 253 11.27 1.95 -3.17
N LEU A 254 12.00 2.82 -3.87
CA LEU A 254 11.63 4.23 -4.00
C LEU A 254 10.28 4.46 -4.68
N TYR A 255 9.85 3.60 -5.60
CA TYR A 255 8.55 3.76 -6.26
C TYR A 255 7.37 3.65 -5.30
N ASP A 256 7.52 2.96 -4.15
CA ASP A 256 6.50 2.87 -3.10
C ASP A 256 6.73 3.85 -1.95
N ARG A 257 7.92 4.45 -1.84
CA ARG A 257 8.28 5.31 -0.70
C ARG A 257 8.44 6.79 -1.04
N ALA A 258 8.69 7.12 -2.29
CA ALA A 258 8.86 8.50 -2.72
C ALA A 258 7.49 9.17 -2.81
N VAL A 259 7.17 9.99 -1.82
CA VAL A 259 5.92 10.75 -1.74
C VAL A 259 6.18 12.24 -1.86
N SER A 260 5.19 12.98 -2.37
CA SER A 260 5.21 14.43 -2.33
C SER A 260 4.95 14.92 -0.91
N LEU A 261 5.60 16.02 -0.52
CA LEU A 261 5.29 16.76 0.70
C LEU A 261 5.18 18.24 0.32
N ILE A 262 3.97 18.77 0.41
CA ILE A 262 3.62 20.12 -0.03
C ILE A 262 3.09 20.88 1.18
N PHE A 263 3.64 22.07 1.41
CA PHE A 263 3.16 23.03 2.40
C PHE A 263 2.58 24.24 1.66
N TRP A 264 1.44 24.75 2.11
CA TRP A 264 0.80 25.93 1.55
C TRP A 264 0.07 26.71 2.65
N GLY A 265 0.12 28.03 2.61
CA GLY A 265 -0.55 28.90 3.59
C GLY A 265 0.35 30.05 4.06
N GLU A 266 -0.09 30.76 5.11
CA GLU A 266 0.63 31.90 5.67
C GLU A 266 2.06 31.53 6.12
N GLY A 267 3.02 32.38 5.81
CA GLY A 267 4.42 32.19 6.23
C GLY A 267 5.19 31.12 5.46
N ILE A 268 4.59 30.47 4.46
CA ILE A 268 5.28 29.52 3.58
C ILE A 268 5.79 30.25 2.33
N GLU A 269 7.11 30.37 2.20
CA GLU A 269 7.73 30.91 1.00
C GLU A 269 7.63 29.92 -0.17
N GLY A 270 7.26 30.44 -1.35
CA GLY A 270 7.15 29.64 -2.57
C GLY A 270 8.52 29.12 -3.02
N GLY A 271 8.65 27.80 -3.17
CA GLY A 271 9.89 27.20 -3.62
C GLY A 271 9.82 25.67 -3.70
N ARG A 272 10.93 25.08 -4.12
CA ARG A 272 11.12 23.62 -4.13
C ARG A 272 12.41 23.29 -3.41
N VAL A 273 12.32 22.42 -2.41
CA VAL A 273 13.49 21.85 -1.74
C VAL A 273 13.72 20.43 -2.29
N PRO A 274 14.73 20.21 -3.15
CA PRO A 274 15.05 18.88 -3.62
C PRO A 274 15.83 18.12 -2.54
N GLY A 275 15.61 16.81 -2.45
CA GLY A 275 16.38 15.91 -1.58
C GLY A 275 15.51 15.04 -0.69
N PRO A 276 16.12 14.16 0.10
CA PRO A 276 15.40 13.30 1.03
C PRO A 276 14.88 14.11 2.22
N ALA A 277 13.58 14.01 2.48
CA ALA A 277 13.00 14.35 3.78
C ALA A 277 13.01 13.10 4.67
N ARG A 278 13.13 13.29 5.99
CA ARG A 278 13.03 12.22 6.99
C ARG A 278 12.07 12.67 8.08
N THR A 279 11.15 11.79 8.47
CA THR A 279 10.35 11.92 9.69
C THR A 279 11.06 11.26 10.87
#